data_AF-A0A191ZET9-F1
#
_entry.id   AF-A0A191ZET9-F1
#
_cell.length_a   1.000
_cell.length_b   1.000
_cell.length_c   1.000
_cell.angle_alpha   90.00
_cell.angle_beta   90.00
_cell.angle_gamma   90.00
#
_symmetry.space_group_name_H-M   'P 1'
#
loop_
_entity.id
_entity.type
_entity.pdbx_description
1 polymer ?
#
loop_
_entity_poly.entity_id
_entity_poly.type
_entity_poly.pdbx_seq_one_letter_code
_entity_poly.pdbx_strand_id
1 'polypeptide(L)' 'MQILMPDAQINILALGNAIDMHVVSARFAGKSTQERQRPIKAMFSGDLFSGRIGTLSINAYTPDECAFGMALGETCWQAG' A
#
# COMPACT_ATOMS: atom_id res chain seq x y z
N MET A 1 12.70 -7.52 -11.40
CA MET A 1 11.93 -7.03 -10.24
C MET A 1 12.37 -5.60 -9.98
N GLN A 2 11.64 -4.60 -10.47
CA GLN A 2 12.00 -3.18 -10.29
C GLN A 2 11.73 -2.78 -8.85
N ILE A 3 12.78 -2.37 -8.13
CA ILE A 3 12.65 -1.80 -6.78
C ILE A 3 12.18 -0.35 -6.97
N LEU A 4 10.87 -0.14 -7.02
CA LEU A 4 10.25 1.16 -7.32
C LEU A 4 10.46 2.18 -6.19
N MET A 5 10.66 1.71 -4.96
CA MET A 5 10.83 2.52 -3.77
C MET A 5 11.79 1.82 -2.79
N PRO A 6 13.10 2.10 -2.84
CA PRO A 6 14.08 1.44 -1.97
C PRO A 6 13.94 1.84 -0.49
N ASP A 7 13.27 2.95 -0.22
CA ASP A 7 13.02 3.50 1.12
C ASP A 7 11.60 3.21 1.63
N ALA A 8 10.77 2.50 0.84
CA ALA A 8 9.41 2.19 1.26
C ALA A 8 9.37 0.93 2.12
N GLN A 9 8.68 1.01 3.25
CA GLN A 9 8.29 -0.17 4.01
C GLN A 9 6.97 -0.69 3.44
N ILE A 10 6.93 -1.96 3.04
CA ILE A 10 5.78 -2.58 2.41
C ILE A 10 5.36 -3.77 3.26
N ASN A 11 4.10 -3.77 3.71
CA ASN A 11 3.46 -4.92 4.33
C ASN A 11 2.33 -5.40 3.44
N ILE A 12 2.28 -6.70 3.19
CA ILE A 12 1.29 -7.31 2.30
C ILE A 12 0.56 -8.38 3.10
N LEU A 13 -0.76 -8.22 3.19
CA LEU A 13 -1.68 -9.15 3.84
C LEU A 13 -2.53 -9.80 2.74
N ALA A 14 -2.29 -11.07 2.48
CA ALA A 14 -3.06 -11.85 1.51
C ALA A 14 -4.07 -12.73 2.25
N LEU A 15 -5.36 -12.49 2.03
CA LEU A 15 -6.49 -13.22 2.58
C LEU A 15 -7.25 -13.88 1.42
N GLY A 16 -6.77 -15.05 0.99
CA GLY A 16 -7.31 -15.75 -0.17
C GLY A 16 -7.09 -14.95 -1.46
N ASN A 17 -8.19 -14.52 -2.11
CA ASN A 17 -8.15 -13.68 -3.31
C ASN A 17 -8.16 -12.17 -3.00
N ALA A 18 -8.19 -11.77 -1.73
CA ALA A 18 -8.04 -10.37 -1.34
C ALA A 18 -6.60 -10.09 -0.93
N ILE A 19 -6.05 -8.98 -1.41
CA ILE A 19 -4.75 -8.47 -0.99
C ILE A 19 -4.96 -7.08 -0.39
N ASP A 20 -4.51 -6.93 0.86
CA ASP A 20 -4.37 -5.63 1.49
C ASP A 20 -2.88 -5.26 1.57
N MET A 21 -2.52 -4.15 0.97
CA MET A 21 -1.14 -3.68 0.90
C MET A 21 -1.01 -2.34 1.62
N HIS A 22 -0.15 -2.32 2.62
CA HIS A 22 0.24 -1.12 3.34
C HIS A 22 1.64 -0.70 2.90
N VAL A 23 1.77 0.52 2.38
CA VAL A 23 3.04 1.08 1.91
C VAL A 23 3.32 2.36 2.67
N VAL A 24 4.47 2.42 3.33
CA VAL A 24 4.94 3.59 4.05
C VAL A 24 6.15 4.17 3.34
N SER A 25 6.07 5.43 2.88
CA SER A 25 7.20 6.09 2.22
C SER A 25 7.11 7.62 2.31
N ALA A 26 8.23 8.29 2.57
CA ALA A 26 8.31 9.74 2.56
C ALA A 26 7.95 10.34 1.18
N ARG A 27 8.05 9.55 0.09
CA ARG A 27 7.73 9.96 -1.29
C ARG A 27 6.25 10.24 -1.53
N PHE A 28 5.39 9.95 -0.55
CA PHE A 28 3.95 10.20 -0.60
C PHE A 28 3.57 11.57 -0.03
N ALA A 29 4.50 12.28 0.62
CA ALA A 29 4.26 13.63 1.11
C ALA A 29 3.81 14.56 -0.04
N GLY A 30 2.74 15.31 0.19
CA GLY A 30 2.16 16.22 -0.79
C GLY A 30 1.42 15.58 -1.97
N LYS A 31 1.31 14.24 -2.02
CA LYS A 31 0.57 13.53 -3.08
C LYS A 31 -0.82 13.13 -2.63
N SER A 32 -1.77 13.17 -3.55
CA SER A 32 -3.11 12.62 -3.34
C SER A 32 -3.09 11.09 -3.27
N THR A 33 -4.10 10.49 -2.62
CA THR A 33 -4.23 9.03 -2.50
C THR A 33 -4.15 8.31 -3.86
N GLN A 34 -4.79 8.87 -4.89
CA GLN A 34 -4.78 8.28 -6.22
C GLN A 34 -3.36 8.28 -6.84
N GLU A 35 -2.60 9.36 -6.67
CA GLU A 35 -1.21 9.45 -7.15
C GLU A 35 -0.28 8.50 -6.39
N ARG A 36 -0.52 8.28 -5.10
CA ARG A 36 0.22 7.29 -4.30
C ARG A 36 -0.07 5.86 -4.76
N GLN A 37 -1.34 5.54 -5.00
CA GLN A 37 -1.80 4.20 -5.38
C GLN A 37 -1.48 3.84 -6.83
N ARG A 38 -1.52 4.80 -7.77
CA ARG A 38 -1.34 4.56 -9.21
C ARG A 38 -0.09 3.73 -9.56
N PRO A 39 1.13 4.06 -9.10
CA PRO A 39 2.32 3.26 -9.41
C PRO A 39 2.26 1.85 -8.81
N ILE A 40 1.59 1.68 -7.68
CA ILE A 40 1.45 0.38 -7.01
C ILE A 40 0.44 -0.49 -7.78
N LYS A 41 -0.74 0.07 -8.11
CA LYS A 41 -1.77 -0.60 -8.94
C LYS A 41 -1.22 -1.07 -10.29
N ALA A 42 -0.35 -0.27 -10.91
CA ALA A 42 0.29 -0.63 -12.18
C ALA A 42 1.08 -1.95 -12.10
N MET A 43 1.70 -2.27 -10.96
CA MET A 43 2.45 -3.52 -10.78
C MET A 43 1.53 -4.75 -10.71
N PHE A 44 0.36 -4.60 -10.12
CA PHE A 44 -0.63 -5.69 -9.96
C PHE A 44 -1.65 -5.74 -11.09
N SER A 45 -1.55 -4.85 -12.09
CA SER A 45 -2.53 -4.76 -13.18
C SER A 45 -2.62 -6.07 -13.97
N GLY A 46 -1.51 -6.79 -14.14
CA GLY A 46 -1.50 -8.11 -14.78
C GLY A 46 -2.21 -9.19 -13.96
N ASP A 47 -1.91 -9.29 -12.67
CA ASP A 47 -2.52 -10.27 -11.77
C ASP A 47 -4.01 -9.98 -11.50
N LEU A 48 -4.39 -8.70 -11.39
CA LEU A 48 -5.79 -8.26 -11.32
C LEU A 48 -6.56 -8.66 -12.59
N PHE A 49 -5.99 -8.39 -13.78
CA PHE A 49 -6.63 -8.74 -15.04
C PHE A 49 -6.75 -10.25 -15.24
N SER A 50 -5.79 -11.02 -14.73
CA SER A 50 -5.84 -12.49 -14.77
C SER A 50 -6.86 -13.13 -13.82
N GLY A 51 -7.49 -12.34 -12.92
CA GLY A 51 -8.44 -12.84 -11.92
C GLY A 51 -7.82 -13.58 -10.74
N ARG A 52 -6.48 -13.61 -10.62
CA ARG A 52 -5.76 -14.20 -9.48
C ARG A 52 -5.95 -13.39 -8.20
N ILE A 53 -6.14 -12.07 -8.34
CA ILE A 53 -6.48 -11.17 -7.25
C ILE A 53 -7.92 -10.71 -7.49
N GLY A 54 -8.82 -11.09 -6.59
CA GLY A 54 -10.21 -10.64 -6.61
C GLY A 54 -10.36 -9.19 -6.15
N THR A 55 -9.65 -8.81 -5.09
CA THR A 55 -9.66 -7.45 -4.54
C THR A 55 -8.25 -7.02 -4.15
N LEU A 56 -7.87 -5.80 -4.52
CA LEU A 56 -6.61 -5.17 -4.12
C LEU A 56 -6.89 -3.84 -3.41
N SER A 57 -6.65 -3.84 -2.10
CA SER A 57 -6.63 -2.65 -1.26
C SER A 57 -5.21 -2.13 -1.12
N ILE A 58 -5.01 -0.82 -1.33
CA ILE A 58 -3.69 -0.19 -1.21
C ILE A 58 -3.80 1.02 -0.30
N ASN A 59 -3.15 0.91 0.85
CA ASN A 59 -3.09 1.91 1.89
C ASN A 59 -1.68 2.52 1.89
N ALA A 60 -1.56 3.77 1.44
CA ALA A 60 -0.26 4.41 1.20
C ALA A 60 -0.06 5.64 2.10
N TYR A 61 0.88 5.53 3.04
CA TYR A 61 1.12 6.50 4.12
C TYR A 61 2.52 7.08 4.07
N THR A 62 2.68 8.31 4.56
CA THR A 62 3.98 8.84 4.95
C THR A 62 4.42 8.26 6.30
N PRO A 63 5.74 8.27 6.61
CA PRO A 63 6.22 7.86 7.93
C PRO A 63 5.54 8.63 9.06
N ASP A 64 5.31 9.93 8.88
CA ASP A 64 4.60 10.78 9.83
C ASP A 64 3.13 10.38 10.01
N GLU A 65 2.40 10.11 8.92
CA GLU A 65 1.01 9.62 8.99
C GLU A 65 0.93 8.25 9.70
N CYS A 66 1.88 7.35 9.44
CA CYS A 66 1.96 6.04 10.06
C CYS A 66 2.34 6.13 11.54
N ALA A 67 3.29 6.99 11.91
CA ALA A 67 3.65 7.28 13.29
C ALA A 67 2.50 7.93 14.07
N PHE A 68 1.79 8.87 13.43
CA PHE A 68 0.63 9.53 14.02
C PHE A 68 -0.53 8.56 14.25
N GLY A 69 -0.84 7.69 13.27
CA GLY A 69 -1.83 6.63 13.45
C GLY A 69 -1.46 5.69 14.61
N MET A 70 -0.20 5.26 14.69
CA MET A 70 0.27 4.43 15.80
C MET A 70 0.11 5.12 17.17
N ALA A 71 0.30 6.45 17.24
CA ALA A 71 0.08 7.21 18.48
C ALA A 71 -1.40 7.30 18.89
N LEU A 72 -2.32 7.17 17.93
CA LEU A 72 -3.77 7.14 18.16
C LEU A 72 -4.34 5.72 18.37
N GLY A 73 -3.49 4.69 18.31
CA GLY A 73 -3.92 3.29 18.36
C GLY A 73 -4.44 2.74 17.03
N GLU A 74 -4.38 3.54 15.96
CA GLU A 74 -4.73 3.17 14.59
C GLU A 74 -3.46 2.73 13.84
N THR A 75 -3.15 1.44 13.86
CA THR A 75 -1.88 1.01 13.26
C THR A 75 -1.96 1.08 11.72
N CYS A 76 -0.95 1.70 11.10
CA CYS A 76 -0.72 1.66 9.66
C CYS A 76 -0.47 0.23 9.11
N TRP A 77 -0.50 -0.79 9.97
CA TRP A 77 -0.25 -2.20 9.66
C TRP A 77 -1.47 -3.11 9.91
N GLN A 78 -2.57 -2.60 10.48
CA GLN A 78 -3.79 -3.38 10.63
C GLN A 78 -4.58 -3.37 9.32
N ALA A 79 -4.75 -4.55 8.72
CA ALA A 79 -5.85 -4.78 7.79
C ALA A 79 -7.16 -4.57 8.56
N GLY A 80 -8.04 -3.75 7.99
CA GLY A 80 -9.42 -3.59 8.48
C GLY A 80 -10.23 -4.86 8.35
#